data_AF-A0A2H6NDL5-F1
#
_entry.id   AF-A0A2H6NDL5-F1
#
_cell.length_a   1.000
_cell.length_b   1.000
_cell.length_c   1.000
_cell.angle_alpha   90.00
_cell.angle_beta   90.00
_cell.angle_gamma   90.00
#
_symmetry.space_group_name_H-M   'P 1'
#
loop_
_entity.id
_entity.type
_entity.pdbx_description
1 polymer ?
#
loop_
_entity_poly.entity_id
_entity_poly.type
_entity_poly.pdbx_seq_one_letter_code
_entity_poly.pdbx_strand_id
1 'polypeptide(L)'
;MVPAGRGLIVIVSSPGGLRYMFDVPYGVGKAACDRMAADCGVELRPFGVACVSLWPGLVRTELVVQQAEDVKKLFKDLPERLANKAESPEVSGKCVVALASDPRVMRHSGKVLLSPDLARLYRFKDVDGREVYNYVSVREIFTELMPKLSFLFWFIPPFITFPKWALTLYSSKFAIYPAIQPADFKPLKKD
;
A
#
# COMPACT_ATOMS: atom_id res chain seq x y z
N MET A 1 -24.03 -11.66 -5.71
CA MET A 1 -23.64 -11.07 -4.41
C MET A 1 -24.84 -10.39 -3.77
N VAL A 2 -25.38 -9.29 -4.33
CA VAL A 2 -26.52 -8.56 -3.74
C VAL A 2 -27.76 -9.42 -3.48
N PRO A 3 -28.30 -10.22 -4.44
CA PRO A 3 -29.44 -11.10 -4.16
C PRO A 3 -29.15 -12.20 -3.11
N ALA A 4 -27.88 -12.53 -2.91
CA ALA A 4 -27.45 -13.52 -1.92
C ALA A 4 -27.27 -12.92 -0.51
N GLY A 5 -27.43 -11.61 -0.34
CA GLY A 5 -27.27 -10.90 0.93
C GLY A 5 -25.84 -10.95 1.51
N ARG A 6 -24.85 -11.35 0.70
CA ARG A 6 -23.45 -11.50 1.10
C ARG A 6 -22.50 -11.36 -0.08
N GLY A 7 -21.32 -10.81 0.19
CA GLY A 7 -20.22 -10.77 -0.79
C GLY A 7 -19.05 -9.89 -0.32
N LEU A 8 -17.93 -10.04 -1.03
CA LEU A 8 -16.73 -9.23 -0.84
C LEU A 8 -16.22 -8.73 -2.20
N ILE A 9 -16.00 -7.42 -2.31
CA ILE A 9 -15.30 -6.77 -3.41
C ILE A 9 -13.98 -6.23 -2.84
N VAL A 10 -12.87 -6.59 -3.48
CA VAL A 10 -11.52 -6.13 -3.12
C VAL A 10 -10.95 -5.31 -4.27
N ILE A 11 -10.65 -4.05 -4.02
CA ILE A 11 -10.01 -3.15 -4.98
C ILE A 11 -8.54 -3.02 -4.60
N VAL A 12 -7.63 -3.32 -5.51
CA VAL A 12 -6.19 -3.22 -5.25
C VAL A 12 -5.71 -1.79 -5.48
N SER A 13 -5.31 -1.13 -4.39
CA SER A 13 -4.77 0.23 -4.39
C SER A 13 -3.36 0.26 -3.78
N SER A 14 -2.86 1.45 -3.44
CA SER A 14 -1.53 1.66 -2.86
C SER A 14 -1.46 3.03 -2.18
N PRO A 15 -0.38 3.32 -1.43
CA PRO A 15 -0.13 4.65 -0.88
C PRO A 15 -0.04 5.77 -1.93
N GLY A 16 0.02 5.45 -3.23
CA GLY A 16 -0.07 6.44 -4.31
C GLY A 16 -1.41 7.17 -4.35
N GLY A 17 -2.47 6.63 -3.73
CA GLY A 17 -3.74 7.34 -3.58
C GLY A 17 -3.70 8.50 -2.59
N LEU A 18 -2.69 8.55 -1.73
CA LEU A 18 -2.51 9.62 -0.75
C LEU A 18 -1.63 10.77 -1.27
N ARG A 19 -0.59 10.45 -2.05
CA ARG A 19 0.43 11.41 -2.46
C ARG A 19 0.97 11.13 -3.83
N TYR A 20 1.65 12.11 -4.43
CA TYR A 20 2.37 11.90 -5.68
C TYR A 20 3.32 10.71 -5.58
N MET A 21 3.16 9.74 -6.50
CA MET A 21 3.95 8.52 -6.59
C MET A 21 4.00 8.07 -8.05
N PHE A 22 5.20 7.83 -8.56
CA PHE A 22 5.51 7.46 -9.96
C PHE A 22 5.13 8.52 -11.00
N ASP A 23 3.84 8.72 -11.25
CA ASP A 23 3.34 9.68 -12.23
C ASP A 23 1.91 10.15 -11.87
N VAL A 24 1.39 11.08 -12.68
CA VAL A 24 0.05 11.66 -12.47
C VAL A 24 -1.05 10.60 -12.65
N PRO A 25 -1.11 9.81 -13.74
CA PRO A 25 -2.15 8.80 -13.92
C PRO A 25 -2.18 7.76 -12.80
N TYR A 26 -1.03 7.31 -12.30
CA TYR A 26 -0.92 6.34 -11.23
C TYR A 26 -1.52 6.87 -9.93
N GLY A 27 -1.11 8.06 -9.48
CA GLY A 27 -1.61 8.66 -8.25
C GLY A 27 -3.11 8.92 -8.30
N VAL A 28 -3.60 9.48 -9.42
CA VAL A 28 -5.04 9.73 -9.64
C VAL A 28 -5.83 8.43 -9.64
N GLY A 29 -5.34 7.40 -10.36
CA GLY A 29 -5.98 6.10 -10.42
C GLY A 29 -6.09 5.44 -9.05
N LYS A 30 -5.02 5.46 -8.25
CA LYS A 30 -5.04 4.88 -6.90
C LYS A 30 -5.92 5.67 -5.93
N ALA A 31 -5.96 7.00 -6.03
CA ALA A 31 -6.89 7.81 -5.26
C ALA A 31 -8.35 7.50 -5.61
N ALA A 32 -8.65 7.28 -6.90
CA ALA A 32 -9.98 6.89 -7.37
C ALA A 32 -10.35 5.48 -6.88
N CYS A 33 -9.42 4.52 -6.87
CA CYS A 33 -9.63 3.19 -6.30
C CYS A 33 -10.03 3.24 -4.82
N ASP A 34 -9.31 4.01 -4.01
CA ASP A 34 -9.61 4.15 -2.58
C ASP A 34 -10.97 4.80 -2.35
N ARG A 35 -11.29 5.84 -3.13
CA ARG A 35 -12.60 6.51 -3.07
C ARG A 35 -13.73 5.57 -3.48
N MET A 36 -13.56 4.82 -4.56
CA MET A 36 -14.54 3.86 -5.04
C MET A 36 -14.84 2.79 -3.99
N ALA A 37 -13.81 2.26 -3.30
CA ALA A 37 -14.03 1.31 -2.21
C ALA A 37 -14.85 1.91 -1.05
N ALA A 38 -14.56 3.16 -0.68
CA ALA A 38 -15.27 3.86 0.37
C ALA A 38 -16.75 4.08 0.01
N ASP A 39 -17.01 4.66 -1.16
CA ASP A 39 -18.36 5.02 -1.60
C ASP A 39 -19.21 3.77 -1.88
N CYS A 40 -18.67 2.76 -2.58
CA CYS A 40 -19.35 1.47 -2.74
C CYS A 40 -19.58 0.78 -1.39
N GLY A 41 -18.67 0.94 -0.42
CA GLY A 41 -18.84 0.40 0.93
C GLY A 41 -20.03 1.02 1.69
N VAL A 42 -20.43 2.24 1.34
CA VAL A 42 -21.66 2.90 1.84
C VAL A 42 -22.88 2.31 1.12
N GLU A 43 -22.89 2.33 -0.22
CA GLU A 43 -24.02 1.90 -1.03
C GLU A 43 -24.36 0.41 -0.87
N LEU A 44 -23.34 -0.44 -0.69
CA LEU A 44 -23.50 -1.89 -0.60
C LEU A 44 -23.78 -2.40 0.82
N ARG A 45 -23.64 -1.54 1.83
CA ARG A 45 -23.83 -1.91 3.24
C ARG A 45 -25.21 -2.48 3.55
N PRO A 46 -26.34 -1.92 3.06
CA PRO A 46 -27.68 -2.48 3.27
C PRO A 46 -27.86 -3.87 2.68
N PHE A 47 -27.04 -4.27 1.70
CA PHE A 47 -27.14 -5.54 0.99
C PHE A 47 -26.18 -6.62 1.54
N GLY A 48 -25.47 -6.35 2.64
CA GLY A 48 -24.52 -7.29 3.23
C GLY A 48 -23.28 -7.56 2.39
N VAL A 49 -22.96 -6.69 1.43
CA VAL A 49 -21.77 -6.80 0.57
C VAL A 49 -20.69 -5.84 1.07
N ALA A 50 -19.52 -6.38 1.39
CA ALA A 50 -18.35 -5.60 1.79
C ALA A 50 -17.58 -5.13 0.56
N CYS A 51 -17.16 -3.87 0.54
CA CYS A 51 -16.22 -3.35 -0.44
C CYS A 51 -15.01 -2.76 0.28
N VAL A 52 -13.80 -3.16 -0.08
CA VAL A 52 -12.56 -2.75 0.61
C VAL A 52 -11.48 -2.37 -0.39
N SER A 53 -10.61 -1.44 0.00
CA SER A 53 -9.38 -1.16 -0.73
C SER A 53 -8.22 -1.90 -0.05
N LEU A 54 -7.54 -2.78 -0.76
CA LEU A 54 -6.36 -3.51 -0.28
C LEU A 54 -5.11 -2.77 -0.73
N TRP A 55 -4.20 -2.50 0.20
CA TRP A 55 -2.87 -1.96 -0.06
C TRP A 55 -1.79 -3.01 0.22
N PRO A 56 -1.37 -3.75 -0.82
CA PRO A 56 -0.17 -4.57 -0.76
C PRO A 56 1.07 -3.70 -0.47
N GLY A 57 2.10 -4.33 0.08
CA GLY A 57 3.43 -3.74 0.21
C GLY A 57 4.16 -3.67 -1.12
N LEU A 58 5.49 -3.55 -1.07
CA LEU A 58 6.32 -3.75 -2.26
C LEU A 58 6.23 -5.23 -2.66
N VAL A 59 5.51 -5.55 -3.74
CA VAL A 59 5.33 -6.93 -4.19
C VAL A 59 6.45 -7.31 -5.16
N ARG A 60 7.06 -8.48 -4.95
CA ARG A 60 8.05 -9.07 -5.86
C ARG A 60 7.38 -9.69 -7.09
N THR A 61 6.85 -8.87 -7.98
CA THR A 61 6.29 -9.34 -9.26
C THR A 61 7.36 -9.40 -10.33
N GLU A 62 7.14 -10.21 -11.36
CA GLU A 62 8.01 -10.37 -12.52
C GLU A 62 8.26 -9.02 -13.19
N LEU A 63 7.22 -8.18 -13.30
CA LEU A 63 7.33 -6.82 -13.85
C LEU A 63 8.25 -5.93 -13.00
N VAL A 64 8.11 -5.95 -11.67
CA VAL A 64 8.96 -5.16 -10.77
C VAL A 64 10.41 -5.64 -10.82
N VAL A 65 10.64 -6.94 -10.97
CA VAL A 65 11.97 -7.53 -11.11
C VAL A 65 12.57 -7.15 -12.48
N GLN A 66 11.80 -7.23 -13.57
CA GLN A 66 12.25 -6.84 -14.91
C GLN A 66 12.57 -5.35 -15.01
N GLN A 67 11.76 -4.50 -14.38
CA GLN A 67 11.95 -3.05 -14.36
C GLN A 67 12.93 -2.60 -13.26
N ALA A 68 13.50 -3.53 -12.49
CA ALA A 68 14.35 -3.17 -11.35
C ALA A 68 15.53 -2.26 -11.75
N GLU A 69 16.13 -2.43 -12.92
CA GLU A 69 17.24 -1.57 -13.38
C GLU A 69 16.80 -0.13 -13.74
N ASP A 70 15.61 0.06 -14.32
CA ASP A 70 15.07 1.39 -14.59
C ASP A 70 14.49 2.05 -13.34
N VAL A 71 13.87 1.25 -12.45
CA VAL A 71 13.37 1.72 -11.16
C VAL A 71 14.52 1.97 -10.19
N LYS A 72 15.68 1.33 -10.33
CA LYS A 72 16.92 1.61 -9.56
C LYS A 72 17.48 3.01 -9.83
N LYS A 73 17.26 3.55 -11.04
CA LYS A 73 17.55 4.96 -11.35
C LYS A 73 16.63 5.92 -10.56
N LEU A 74 15.38 5.49 -10.31
CA LEU A 74 14.38 6.24 -9.52
C LEU A 74 14.53 6.03 -8.00
N PHE A 75 14.99 4.85 -7.58
CA PHE A 75 15.15 4.43 -6.20
C PHE A 75 16.47 3.66 -6.04
N LYS A 76 17.53 4.36 -5.63
CA LYS A 76 18.89 3.77 -5.46
C LYS A 76 18.90 2.51 -4.58
N ASP A 77 17.98 2.43 -3.60
CA ASP A 77 17.92 1.36 -2.61
C ASP A 77 16.90 0.25 -2.97
N LEU A 78 16.33 0.28 -4.18
CA LEU A 78 15.33 -0.71 -4.61
C LEU A 78 15.81 -2.17 -4.50
N PRO A 79 17.05 -2.54 -4.88
CA PRO A 79 17.50 -3.92 -4.78
C PRO A 79 17.52 -4.44 -3.33
N GLU A 80 17.97 -3.61 -2.38
CA GLU A 80 17.98 -3.95 -0.96
C GLU A 80 16.56 -4.07 -0.40
N ARG A 81 15.66 -3.17 -0.82
CA ARG A 81 14.24 -3.24 -0.46
C ARG A 81 13.56 -4.48 -1.03
N LEU A 82 13.88 -4.89 -2.26
CA LEU A 82 13.35 -6.12 -2.87
C LEU A 82 13.83 -7.38 -2.13
N ALA A 83 15.07 -7.41 -1.65
CA ALA A 83 15.59 -8.54 -0.89
C ALA A 83 14.95 -8.64 0.51
N ASN A 84 14.86 -7.52 1.22
CA ASN A 84 14.61 -7.52 2.66
C ASN A 84 13.18 -7.12 3.06
N LYS A 85 12.49 -6.34 2.24
CA LYS A 85 11.22 -5.67 2.60
C LYS A 85 10.06 -6.01 1.66
N ALA A 86 10.31 -6.72 0.57
CA ALA A 86 9.28 -7.02 -0.41
C ALA A 86 8.53 -8.32 -0.11
N GLU A 87 7.21 -8.27 -0.21
CA GLU A 87 6.31 -9.40 0.01
C GLU A 87 6.17 -10.23 -1.27
N SER A 88 5.89 -11.52 -1.12
CA SER A 88 5.47 -12.35 -2.26
C SER A 88 4.04 -11.98 -2.70
N PRO A 89 3.67 -12.23 -3.97
CA PRO A 89 2.29 -12.10 -4.43
C PRO A 89 1.29 -12.93 -3.61
N GLU A 90 1.74 -14.02 -2.98
CA GLU A 90 0.92 -14.90 -2.14
C GLU A 90 0.35 -14.18 -0.91
N VAL A 91 1.04 -13.15 -0.39
CA VAL A 91 0.54 -12.34 0.73
C VAL A 91 -0.79 -11.66 0.37
N SER A 92 -0.90 -11.13 -0.85
CA SER A 92 -2.16 -10.53 -1.33
C SER A 92 -3.27 -11.59 -1.44
N GLY A 93 -2.93 -12.78 -1.95
CA GLY A 93 -3.87 -13.91 -1.98
C GLY A 93 -4.36 -14.32 -0.60
N LYS A 94 -3.44 -14.45 0.38
CA LYS A 94 -3.75 -14.72 1.79
C LYS A 94 -4.65 -13.65 2.40
N CYS A 95 -4.42 -12.37 2.10
CA CYS A 95 -5.30 -11.28 2.54
C CYS A 95 -6.74 -11.48 2.02
N VAL A 96 -6.90 -11.77 0.73
CA VAL A 96 -8.21 -11.96 0.10
C VAL A 96 -8.92 -13.20 0.68
N VAL A 97 -8.21 -14.32 0.82
CA VAL A 97 -8.75 -15.54 1.43
C VAL A 97 -9.20 -15.29 2.87
N ALA A 98 -8.37 -14.60 3.67
CA ALA A 98 -8.69 -14.28 5.06
C ALA A 98 -9.92 -13.37 5.17
N LEU A 99 -10.03 -12.34 4.34
CA LEU A 99 -11.20 -11.45 4.29
C LEU A 99 -12.46 -12.19 3.82
N ALA A 100 -12.35 -13.03 2.79
CA ALA A 100 -13.47 -13.80 2.25
C ALA A 100 -13.98 -14.85 3.27
N SER A 101 -13.10 -15.31 4.15
CA SER A 101 -13.43 -16.28 5.20
C SER A 101 -13.82 -15.63 6.54
N ASP A 102 -13.74 -14.29 6.66
CA ASP A 102 -14.06 -13.59 7.90
C ASP A 102 -15.59 -13.44 8.07
N PRO A 103 -16.22 -14.10 9.07
CA PRO A 103 -17.65 -13.95 9.30
C PRO A 103 -18.07 -12.52 9.67
N ARG A 104 -17.11 -11.67 10.05
CA ARG A 104 -17.32 -10.25 10.39
C ARG A 104 -16.73 -9.30 9.34
N VAL A 105 -16.54 -9.74 8.09
CA VAL A 105 -15.92 -8.94 7.01
C VAL A 105 -16.56 -7.55 6.84
N MET A 106 -17.85 -7.38 7.11
CA MET A 106 -18.56 -6.09 7.01
C MET A 106 -17.99 -4.98 7.91
N ARG A 107 -17.24 -5.32 8.99
CA ARG A 107 -16.53 -4.33 9.81
C ARG A 107 -15.41 -3.60 9.05
N HIS A 108 -14.97 -4.18 7.94
CA HIS A 108 -13.95 -3.63 7.05
C HIS A 108 -14.53 -2.85 5.87
N SER A 109 -15.83 -2.99 5.56
CA SER A 109 -16.45 -2.34 4.40
C SER A 109 -16.26 -0.82 4.42
N GLY A 110 -15.83 -0.26 3.30
CA GLY A 110 -15.50 1.14 3.08
C GLY A 110 -14.10 1.56 3.56
N LYS A 111 -13.24 0.62 3.96
CA LYS A 111 -11.89 0.93 4.50
C LYS A 111 -10.77 0.56 3.55
N VAL A 112 -9.68 1.30 3.68
CA VAL A 112 -8.34 0.90 3.22
C VAL A 112 -7.74 -0.06 4.23
N LEU A 113 -7.27 -1.21 3.75
CA LEU A 113 -6.67 -2.29 4.53
C LEU A 113 -5.27 -2.57 4.02
N LEU A 114 -4.28 -2.54 4.90
CA LEU A 114 -2.89 -2.80 4.53
C LEU A 114 -2.58 -4.28 4.72
N SER A 115 -1.83 -4.89 3.79
CA SER A 115 -1.37 -6.28 3.91
C SER A 115 -0.72 -6.61 5.27
N PRO A 116 0.19 -5.82 5.85
CA PRO A 116 0.75 -6.11 7.18
C PRO A 116 -0.28 -6.07 8.32
N ASP A 117 -1.30 -5.23 8.23
CA ASP A 117 -2.35 -5.16 9.26
C ASP A 117 -3.24 -6.42 9.19
N LEU A 118 -3.56 -6.89 7.98
CA LEU A 118 -4.32 -8.12 7.78
C LEU A 118 -3.52 -9.37 8.16
N ALA A 119 -2.23 -9.40 7.84
CA ALA A 119 -1.32 -10.49 8.24
C ALA A 119 -1.30 -10.67 9.76
N ARG A 120 -1.25 -9.56 10.52
CA ARG A 120 -1.32 -9.59 12.00
C ARG A 120 -2.70 -9.98 12.50
N LEU A 121 -3.76 -9.40 11.92
CA LEU A 121 -5.13 -9.65 12.34
C LEU A 121 -5.53 -11.13 12.16
N TYR A 122 -5.14 -11.73 11.04
CA TYR A 122 -5.47 -13.11 10.67
C TYR A 122 -4.32 -14.09 10.92
N ARG A 123 -3.20 -13.63 11.49
CA ARG A 123 -2.05 -14.44 11.95
C ARG A 123 -1.43 -15.32 10.86
N PHE A 124 -1.26 -14.77 9.66
CA PHE A 124 -0.53 -15.45 8.59
C PHE A 124 0.81 -14.78 8.29
N LYS A 125 1.72 -15.54 7.69
CA LYS A 125 3.06 -15.11 7.28
C LYS A 125 3.23 -15.19 5.77
N ASP A 126 4.28 -14.59 5.25
CA ASP A 126 4.68 -14.75 3.85
C ASP A 126 5.08 -16.22 3.57
N VAL A 127 5.18 -16.60 2.30
CA VAL A 127 5.53 -17.95 1.82
C VAL A 127 6.87 -18.46 2.35
N ASP A 128 7.82 -17.55 2.59
CA ASP A 128 9.14 -17.85 3.15
C ASP A 128 9.16 -17.87 4.69
N GLY A 129 7.99 -17.78 5.33
CA GLY A 129 7.84 -17.82 6.78
C GLY A 129 8.17 -16.49 7.48
N ARG A 130 8.56 -15.44 6.75
CA ARG A 130 8.80 -14.11 7.32
C ARG A 130 7.49 -13.41 7.66
N GLU A 131 7.55 -12.54 8.66
CA GLU A 131 6.46 -11.61 8.94
C GLU A 131 6.30 -10.63 7.76
N VAL A 132 5.06 -10.29 7.42
CA VAL A 132 4.79 -9.30 6.37
C VAL A 132 5.32 -7.94 6.81
N TYR A 133 6.16 -7.33 5.96
CA TYR A 133 6.85 -6.09 6.29
C TYR A 133 5.86 -4.94 6.56
N ASN A 134 5.94 -4.37 7.77
CA ASN A 134 5.07 -3.29 8.19
C ASN A 134 5.64 -1.91 7.81
N TYR A 135 5.36 -1.49 6.58
CA TYR A 135 5.82 -0.22 6.01
C TYR A 135 5.21 1.05 6.65
N VAL A 136 4.28 0.90 7.60
CA VAL A 136 3.72 2.02 8.39
C VAL A 136 4.06 1.94 9.87
N SER A 137 5.02 1.09 10.25
CA SER A 137 5.58 1.08 11.60
C SER A 137 6.25 2.41 11.91
N VAL A 138 6.06 2.92 13.12
CA VAL A 138 6.77 4.12 13.60
C VAL A 138 8.28 3.89 13.56
N ARG A 139 8.73 2.69 13.98
CA ARG A 139 10.13 2.28 13.94
C ARG A 139 10.69 2.32 12.54
N GLU A 140 10.01 1.68 11.58
CA GLU A 140 10.49 1.61 10.20
C GLU A 140 10.51 2.99 9.55
N ILE A 141 9.47 3.79 9.74
CA ILE A 141 9.40 5.15 9.19
C ILE A 141 10.53 6.03 9.73
N PHE A 142 10.79 6.01 11.04
CA PHE A 142 11.90 6.80 11.61
C PHE A 142 13.27 6.26 11.21
N THR A 143 13.41 4.95 11.09
CA THR A 143 14.66 4.34 10.60
C THR A 143 14.95 4.75 9.16
N GLU A 144 13.93 4.85 8.31
CA GLU A 144 14.07 5.33 6.93
C GLU A 144 14.28 6.85 6.85
N LEU A 145 13.61 7.64 7.69
CA LEU A 145 13.73 9.10 7.70
C LEU A 145 15.06 9.58 8.29
N MET A 146 15.57 8.88 9.31
CA MET A 146 16.75 9.27 10.09
C MET A 146 17.69 8.07 10.29
N PRO A 147 18.34 7.56 9.22
CA PRO A 147 19.13 6.33 9.27
C PRO A 147 20.31 6.39 10.24
N LYS A 148 20.93 7.57 10.41
CA LYS A 148 22.02 7.80 11.38
C LYS A 148 21.60 7.64 12.85
N LEU A 149 20.31 7.77 13.14
CA LEU A 149 19.72 7.67 14.47
C LEU A 149 18.96 6.34 14.68
N SER A 150 19.11 5.39 13.75
CA SER A 150 18.41 4.10 13.78
C SER A 150 18.58 3.33 15.10
N PHE A 151 19.71 3.49 15.79
CA PHE A 151 19.96 2.88 17.10
C PHE A 151 18.95 3.34 18.17
N LEU A 152 18.44 4.58 18.09
CA LEU A 152 17.44 5.11 19.02
C LEU A 152 16.06 4.48 18.79
N PHE A 153 15.71 4.21 17.54
CA PHE A 153 14.38 3.70 17.18
C PHE A 153 14.24 2.20 17.40
N TRP A 154 15.33 1.49 17.70
CA TRP A 154 15.32 0.07 18.04
C TRP A 154 14.42 -0.24 19.24
N PHE A 155 14.31 0.69 20.20
CA PHE A 155 13.44 0.57 21.37
C PHE A 155 11.94 0.66 21.05
N ILE A 156 11.56 1.13 19.87
CA ILE A 156 10.16 1.25 19.48
C ILE A 156 9.67 -0.14 19.01
N PRO A 157 8.65 -0.72 19.67
CA PRO A 157 8.14 -2.02 19.25
C PRO A 157 7.58 -2.00 17.82
N PRO A 158 7.82 -3.04 17.00
CA PRO A 158 7.47 -3.05 15.58
C PRO A 158 5.95 -3.07 15.30
N PHE A 159 5.14 -3.39 16.32
CA PHE A 159 3.68 -3.36 16.24
C PHE A 159 3.10 -1.95 16.37
N ILE A 160 3.87 -0.96 16.84
CA ILE A 160 3.40 0.43 16.90
C ILE A 160 3.40 1.01 15.48
N THR A 161 2.21 1.23 14.95
CA THR A 161 1.97 1.84 13.63
C THR A 161 1.58 3.29 13.76
N PHE A 162 1.95 4.11 12.78
CA PHE A 162 1.40 5.46 12.68
C PHE A 162 -0.13 5.41 12.57
N PRO A 163 -0.85 6.26 13.33
CA PRO A 163 -2.30 6.36 13.19
C PRO A 163 -2.66 6.73 11.74
N LYS A 164 -3.61 6.00 11.14
CA LYS A 164 -3.94 6.17 9.71
C LYS A 164 -4.44 7.58 9.38
N TRP A 165 -5.18 8.21 10.31
CA TRP A 165 -5.62 9.60 10.15
C TRP A 165 -4.43 10.58 10.04
N ALA A 166 -3.31 10.30 10.71
CA ALA A 166 -2.11 11.12 10.63
C ALA A 166 -1.43 10.98 9.26
N LEU A 167 -1.45 9.77 8.66
CA LEU A 167 -0.98 9.56 7.29
C LEU A 167 -1.79 10.40 6.28
N THR A 168 -3.12 10.46 6.46
CA THR A 168 -4.01 11.28 5.63
C THR A 168 -3.73 12.78 5.79
N LEU A 169 -3.45 13.25 7.01
CA LEU A 169 -3.10 14.66 7.25
C LEU A 169 -1.76 15.02 6.61
N TYR A 170 -0.75 14.15 6.73
CA TYR A 170 0.55 14.35 6.08
C TYR A 170 0.42 14.43 4.56
N SER A 171 -0.48 13.63 3.99
CA SER A 171 -0.75 13.60 2.55
C SER A 171 -1.78 14.64 2.08
N SER A 172 -2.02 15.67 2.88
CA SER A 172 -3.00 16.71 2.61
C SER A 172 -2.71 17.44 1.29
N LYS A 173 -3.76 17.70 0.51
CA LYS A 173 -3.69 18.54 -0.70
C LYS A 173 -3.35 20.01 -0.42
N PHE A 174 -3.41 20.40 0.86
CA PHE A 174 -3.03 21.74 1.31
C PHE A 174 -1.51 21.89 1.50
N ALA A 175 -0.73 20.82 1.34
CA ALA A 175 0.73 20.87 1.36
C ALA A 175 1.32 21.12 -0.04
N ILE A 176 2.42 21.88 -0.11
CA ILE A 176 3.14 22.16 -1.35
C ILE A 176 4.09 21.00 -1.66
N TYR A 177 3.97 20.41 -2.85
CA TYR A 177 4.93 19.42 -3.34
C TYR A 177 6.17 20.13 -3.90
N PRO A 178 7.38 19.64 -3.61
CA PRO A 178 8.59 20.16 -4.23
C PRO A 178 8.54 19.89 -5.75
N ALA A 179 9.10 20.83 -6.53
CA ALA A 179 9.21 20.66 -7.97
C ALA A 179 10.09 19.44 -8.30
N ILE A 180 9.65 18.63 -9.26
CA ILE A 180 10.47 17.56 -9.85
C ILE A 180 11.51 18.24 -10.75
N GLN A 181 12.72 17.71 -10.80
CA GLN A 181 13.70 18.19 -11.78
C GLN A 181 13.11 18.04 -13.19
N PRO A 182 13.18 19.09 -14.03
CA PRO A 182 12.66 19.01 -15.39
C PRO A 182 13.36 17.88 -16.13
N ALA A 183 12.59 17.12 -16.91
CA ALA A 183 13.19 16.12 -17.81
C ALA A 183 14.11 16.85 -18.79
N ASP A 184 15.27 16.25 -19.08
CA ASP A 184 16.16 16.73 -20.14
C ASP A 184 15.46 16.60 -21.49
N PHE A 185 14.76 17.65 -21.91
CA PHE A 185 14.17 17.73 -23.24
C PHE A 185 15.30 17.92 -24.25
N LYS A 186 15.80 16.80 -24.81
CA LYS A 186 16.57 16.86 -26.04
C LYS A 186 15.60 17.26 -27.17
N PRO A 187 15.82 18.39 -27.86
CA PRO A 187 14.97 18.76 -28.97
C PRO A 187 15.03 17.64 -30.01
N LEU A 188 13.86 17.23 -30.52
CA LEU A 188 13.78 16.34 -31.67
C LEU A 188 14.58 17.00 -32.79
N LYS A 189 15.58 16.29 -33.34
CA LYS A 189 16.25 16.73 -34.57
C LYS A 189 15.15 16.93 -35.62
N LYS A 190 15.04 18.16 -36.13
CA LYS A 190 14.26 18.41 -37.34
C LYS A 190 15.06 17.77 -38.48
N ASP A 191 14.51 16.70 -39.05
CA ASP A 191 14.93 16.20 -40.35
C ASP A 191 14.43 17.14 -41.46
#